data_AF-A0A1V9XIL3-F1
#
_entry.id   AF-A0A1V9XIL3-F1
#
_cell.length_a   1.000
_cell.length_b   1.000
_cell.length_c   1.000
_cell.angle_alpha   90.00
_cell.angle_beta   90.00
_cell.angle_gamma   90.00
#
_symmetry.space_group_name_H-M   'P 1'
#
loop_
_entity.id
_entity.type
_entity.pdbx_description
1 polymer ?
#
loop_
_entity_poly.entity_id
_entity_poly.type
_entity_poly.pdbx_seq_one_letter_code
_entity_poly.pdbx_strand_id
1 'polypeptide(L)'
;MARSAVIIVLLGLSIGWTTAQSCHLRELDLCSATLLLFNQNPSGVATTDNELDKQCGFLKEAQGCFHNFTNRCTTPLQRELLAFATEGSNELFREFCSRGSKIRTDYLKHAPCLGQTQPDQKRCLNDVQVGLERISLAKFNERLPTACCTYVRYSTCTTSAVAKKCGRDAVEF
;
A
#
# COMPACT_ATOMS: atom_id res chain seq x y z
N MET A 1 -45.97 19.27 19.81
CA MET A 1 -44.68 19.02 20.50
C MET A 1 -44.11 17.62 20.22
N ALA A 2 -44.87 16.53 20.41
CA ALA A 2 -44.37 15.16 20.18
C ALA A 2 -43.90 14.88 18.72
N ARG A 3 -44.62 15.37 17.70
CA ARG A 3 -44.23 15.17 16.28
C ARG A 3 -42.89 15.84 15.93
N SER A 4 -42.62 17.03 16.46
CA SER A 4 -41.36 17.74 16.23
C SER A 4 -40.18 17.05 16.93
N ALA A 5 -40.40 16.51 18.13
CA ALA A 5 -39.39 15.72 18.85
C ALA A 5 -39.04 14.41 18.11
N VAL A 6 -40.04 13.72 17.54
CA VAL A 6 -39.82 12.50 16.74
C VAL A 6 -39.02 12.80 15.47
N ILE A 7 -39.30 13.91 14.76
CA ILE A 7 -38.55 14.31 13.56
C ILE A 7 -37.09 14.65 13.90
N ILE A 8 -36.85 15.37 15.00
CA ILE A 8 -35.49 15.72 15.44
C ILE A 8 -34.69 14.47 15.85
N VAL A 9 -35.33 13.52 16.54
CA VAL A 9 -34.69 12.24 16.91
C VAL A 9 -34.38 11.40 15.68
N LEU A 10 -35.30 11.32 14.70
CA LEU A 10 -35.06 10.60 13.44
C LEU A 10 -33.94 11.23 12.60
N LEU A 11 -33.87 12.57 12.55
CA LEU A 11 -32.78 13.28 11.87
C LEU A 11 -31.44 13.06 12.59
N GLY A 12 -31.40 13.16 13.92
CA GLY A 12 -30.19 12.90 14.71
C GLY A 12 -29.68 11.46 14.57
N LEU A 13 -30.59 10.49 14.54
CA LEU A 13 -30.26 9.09 14.24
C LEU A 13 -29.69 8.96 12.83
N SER A 14 -30.34 9.50 11.80
CA SER A 14 -29.83 9.38 10.41
C SER A 14 -28.41 9.94 10.23
N ILE A 15 -28.07 11.05 10.88
CA ILE A 15 -26.72 11.65 10.82
C ILE A 15 -25.67 10.73 11.46
N GLY A 16 -25.97 10.15 12.62
CA GLY A 16 -25.07 9.20 13.30
C GLY A 16 -24.81 7.90 12.52
N TRP A 17 -25.75 7.48 11.67
CA TRP A 17 -25.60 6.28 10.84
C TRP A 17 -24.74 6.56 9.60
N THR A 18 -24.87 7.74 8.99
CA THR A 18 -24.05 8.12 7.82
C THR A 18 -22.56 8.23 8.15
N THR A 19 -22.20 8.75 9.33
CA THR A 19 -20.81 8.86 9.77
C THR A 19 -20.20 7.50 10.12
N ALA A 20 -20.98 6.61 10.76
CA ALA A 20 -20.54 5.25 11.08
C ALA A 20 -20.21 4.41 9.83
N GLN A 21 -20.97 4.59 8.74
CA GLN A 21 -20.73 3.85 7.50
C GLN A 21 -19.43 4.27 6.81
N SER A 22 -19.06 5.56 6.88
CA SER A 22 -17.85 6.11 6.25
C SER A 22 -16.52 5.76 6.94
N CYS A 23 -16.58 5.19 8.15
CA CYS A 23 -15.39 4.75 8.90
C CYS A 23 -15.30 3.23 9.06
N HIS A 24 -16.09 2.49 8.30
CA HIS A 24 -16.00 1.05 8.25
C HIS A 24 -14.73 0.62 7.48
N LEU A 25 -14.11 -0.51 7.87
CA LEU A 25 -12.90 -1.04 7.19
C LEU A 25 -13.12 -1.34 5.70
N ARG A 26 -14.38 -1.49 5.28
CA ARG A 26 -14.78 -1.65 3.88
C ARG A 26 -14.32 -0.46 3.01
N GLU A 27 -14.24 0.74 3.56
CA GLU A 27 -13.74 1.91 2.82
C GLU A 27 -12.24 1.75 2.49
N LEU A 28 -11.47 1.08 3.34
CA LEU A 28 -10.06 0.76 3.07
C LEU A 28 -9.91 -0.30 1.96
N ASP A 29 -10.84 -1.26 1.89
CA ASP A 29 -10.89 -2.22 0.78
C ASP A 29 -11.15 -1.49 -0.54
N LEU A 30 -12.05 -0.51 -0.54
CA LEU A 30 -12.33 0.33 -1.71
C LEU A 30 -11.13 1.20 -2.10
N CYS A 31 -10.37 1.74 -1.14
CA CYS A 31 -9.12 2.46 -1.43
C CYS A 31 -8.10 1.57 -2.17
N SER A 32 -8.13 0.26 -1.93
CA SER A 32 -7.22 -0.70 -2.56
C SER A 32 -7.73 -1.23 -3.89
N ALA A 33 -9.01 -1.02 -4.23
CA ALA A 33 -9.61 -1.56 -5.45
C ALA A 33 -8.94 -1.02 -6.72
N THR A 34 -8.53 0.25 -6.71
CA THR A 34 -7.80 0.88 -7.82
C THR A 34 -6.41 0.26 -8.01
N LEU A 35 -5.82 -0.31 -6.96
CA LEU A 35 -4.54 -1.00 -7.03
C LEU A 35 -4.62 -2.32 -7.80
N LEU A 36 -5.82 -2.87 -8.01
CA LEU A 36 -5.99 -4.05 -8.90
C LEU A 36 -5.59 -3.73 -10.34
N LEU A 37 -5.67 -2.45 -10.75
CA LEU A 37 -5.34 -1.99 -12.08
C LEU A 37 -3.82 -1.94 -12.34
N PHE A 38 -2.96 -2.10 -11.32
CA PHE A 38 -1.50 -2.16 -11.49
C PHE A 38 -1.06 -3.32 -12.38
N ASN A 39 -1.83 -4.41 -12.34
CA ASN A 39 -1.58 -5.63 -13.10
C ASN A 39 -2.00 -5.54 -14.57
N GLN A 40 -2.50 -4.38 -15.04
CA GLN A 40 -2.87 -4.20 -16.44
C GLN A 40 -1.66 -4.18 -17.38
N ASN A 41 -0.44 -3.96 -16.88
CA ASN A 41 0.77 -4.17 -17.68
C ASN A 41 1.05 -5.68 -17.82
N PRO A 42 1.19 -6.23 -19.04
CA PRO A 42 1.47 -7.65 -19.26
C PRO A 42 2.72 -8.16 -18.52
N SER A 43 3.74 -7.31 -18.39
CA SER A 43 4.96 -7.62 -17.64
C SER A 43 4.84 -7.29 -16.15
N GLY A 44 3.75 -6.62 -15.72
CA GLY A 44 3.52 -6.05 -14.39
C GLY A 44 4.51 -4.97 -13.96
N VAL A 45 5.43 -4.56 -14.84
CA VAL A 45 6.50 -3.60 -14.55
C VAL A 45 6.43 -2.50 -15.60
N ALA A 46 6.30 -1.25 -15.16
CA ALA A 46 6.41 -0.11 -16.06
C ALA A 46 7.86 0.04 -16.53
N THR A 47 8.05 0.02 -17.84
CA THR A 47 9.39 0.10 -18.47
C THR A 47 9.67 1.46 -19.10
N THR A 48 8.67 2.35 -19.09
CA THR A 48 8.81 3.71 -19.61
C THR A 48 8.20 4.71 -18.64
N ASP A 49 8.62 5.98 -18.73
CA ASP A 49 8.04 7.06 -17.95
C ASP A 49 6.51 7.15 -18.10
N ASN A 50 5.99 6.98 -19.31
CA ASN A 50 4.56 7.10 -19.57
C ASN A 50 3.76 5.94 -18.96
N GLU A 51 4.32 4.72 -18.97
CA GLU A 51 3.72 3.59 -18.26
C GLU A 51 3.75 3.80 -16.75
N LEU A 52 4.87 4.32 -16.24
CA LEU A 52 5.07 4.53 -14.82
C LEU A 52 4.19 5.67 -14.30
N ASP A 53 3.95 6.71 -15.09
CA ASP A 53 3.03 7.80 -14.74
C ASP A 53 1.59 7.31 -14.59
N LYS A 54 1.15 6.39 -15.46
CA LYS A 54 -0.17 5.76 -15.34
C LYS A 54 -0.28 4.97 -14.03
N GLN A 55 0.73 4.16 -13.72
CA GLN A 55 0.78 3.43 -12.45
C GLN A 55 0.77 4.38 -11.25
N CYS A 56 1.58 5.42 -11.28
CA CYS A 56 1.61 6.45 -10.25
C CYS A 56 0.27 7.18 -10.09
N GLY A 57 -0.52 7.34 -11.15
CA GLY A 57 -1.90 7.86 -11.06
C GLY A 57 -2.77 7.02 -10.12
N PHE A 58 -2.78 5.71 -10.31
CA PHE A 58 -3.54 4.79 -9.43
C PHE A 58 -2.99 4.76 -8.00
N LEU A 59 -1.65 4.84 -7.80
CA LEU A 59 -1.05 4.88 -6.46
C LEU A 59 -1.46 6.16 -5.72
N LYS A 60 -1.44 7.31 -6.40
CA LYS A 60 -1.85 8.61 -5.83
C LYS A 60 -3.32 8.61 -5.42
N GLU A 61 -4.18 7.99 -6.23
CA GLU A 61 -5.59 7.84 -5.93
C GLU A 61 -5.80 7.00 -4.66
N ALA A 62 -5.15 5.82 -4.58
CA ALA A 62 -5.21 4.97 -3.40
C ALA A 62 -4.69 5.69 -2.16
N GLN A 63 -3.51 6.32 -2.24
CA GLN A 63 -2.92 7.06 -1.12
C GLN A 63 -3.82 8.22 -0.66
N GLY A 64 -4.42 8.96 -1.59
CA GLY A 64 -5.38 10.00 -1.29
C GLY A 64 -6.62 9.47 -0.55
N CYS A 65 -7.11 8.30 -0.95
CA CYS A 65 -8.21 7.62 -0.27
C CYS A 65 -7.84 7.21 1.17
N PHE A 66 -6.70 6.54 1.36
CA PHE A 66 -6.19 6.16 2.70
C PHE A 66 -5.97 7.38 3.60
N HIS A 67 -5.42 8.47 3.05
CA HIS A 67 -5.20 9.70 3.78
C HIS A 67 -6.53 10.34 4.22
N ASN A 68 -7.52 10.41 3.33
CA ASN A 68 -8.85 10.92 3.64
C ASN A 68 -9.56 10.07 4.71
N PHE A 69 -9.48 8.75 4.63
CA PHE A 69 -10.01 7.85 5.64
C PHE A 69 -9.35 8.11 6.99
N THR A 70 -8.01 8.12 7.03
CA THR A 70 -7.25 8.34 8.27
C THR A 70 -7.58 9.70 8.90
N ASN A 71 -7.70 10.74 8.07
CA ASN A 71 -8.05 12.07 8.54
C ASN A 71 -9.45 12.18 9.14
N ARG A 72 -10.38 11.31 8.73
CA ARG A 72 -11.77 11.34 9.22
C ARG A 72 -12.01 10.36 10.37
N CYS A 73 -11.34 9.22 10.34
CA CYS A 73 -11.72 8.04 11.11
C CYS A 73 -10.74 7.64 12.22
N THR A 74 -9.62 8.35 12.38
CA THR A 74 -8.66 8.10 13.46
C THR A 74 -8.52 9.28 14.41
N THR A 75 -8.10 9.00 15.64
CA THR A 75 -7.75 10.04 16.62
C THR A 75 -6.47 10.78 16.21
N PRO A 76 -6.19 11.97 16.80
CA PRO A 76 -4.93 12.68 16.55
C PRO A 76 -3.69 11.83 16.84
N LEU A 77 -3.66 11.11 17.96
CA LEU A 77 -2.53 10.24 18.32
C LEU A 77 -2.36 9.09 17.30
N GLN A 78 -3.45 8.47 16.87
CA GLN A 78 -3.39 7.42 15.84
C GLN A 78 -2.88 7.98 14.51
N ARG A 79 -3.24 9.22 14.16
CA ARG A 79 -2.77 9.88 12.94
C ARG A 79 -1.27 10.15 12.98
N GLU A 80 -0.75 10.65 14.10
CA GLU A 80 0.69 10.85 14.29
C GLU A 80 1.46 9.52 14.20
N LEU A 81 0.95 8.46 14.85
CA LEU A 81 1.55 7.13 14.76
C LEU A 81 1.54 6.58 13.33
N LEU A 82 0.45 6.77 12.59
CA LEU A 82 0.35 6.35 11.19
C LEU A 82 1.26 7.19 10.27
N ALA A 83 1.36 8.50 10.50
CA ALA A 83 2.27 9.37 9.76
C ALA A 83 3.72 8.93 9.95
N PHE A 84 4.13 8.69 11.20
CA PHE A 84 5.45 8.15 11.52
C PHE A 84 5.68 6.78 10.87
N ALA A 85 4.72 5.86 11.00
CA ALA A 85 4.84 4.50 10.47
C ALA A 85 4.92 4.46 8.92
N THR A 86 4.42 5.48 8.23
CA THR A 86 4.36 5.51 6.75
C THR A 86 5.33 6.52 6.12
N GLU A 87 6.08 7.29 6.91
CA GLU A 87 6.96 8.35 6.43
C GLU A 87 7.93 7.86 5.34
N GLY A 88 8.68 6.80 5.62
CA GLY A 88 9.65 6.24 4.67
C GLY A 88 9.00 5.72 3.38
N SER A 89 7.82 5.08 3.48
CA SER A 89 7.08 4.60 2.31
C SER A 89 6.54 5.76 1.47
N ASN A 90 6.09 6.84 2.11
CA ASN A 90 5.61 8.04 1.42
C ASN A 90 6.74 8.76 0.69
N GLU A 91 7.94 8.80 1.27
CA GLU A 91 9.10 9.39 0.62
C GLU A 91 9.56 8.58 -0.59
N LEU A 92 9.70 7.26 -0.43
CA LEU A 92 10.01 6.37 -1.56
C LEU A 92 8.97 6.50 -2.68
N PHE A 93 7.69 6.54 -2.32
CA PHE A 93 6.61 6.73 -3.26
C PHE A 93 6.72 8.05 -4.04
N ARG A 94 7.03 9.15 -3.34
CA ARG A 94 7.22 10.48 -3.93
C ARG A 94 8.37 10.47 -4.94
N GLU A 95 9.52 9.93 -4.55
CA GLU A 95 10.69 9.83 -5.41
C GLU A 95 10.39 8.94 -6.62
N PHE A 96 9.87 7.74 -6.42
CA PHE A 96 9.50 6.80 -7.50
C PHE A 96 8.54 7.41 -8.53
N CYS A 97 7.58 8.21 -8.08
CA CYS A 97 6.58 8.85 -8.93
C CYS A 97 6.94 10.25 -9.45
N SER A 98 8.13 10.74 -9.12
CA SER A 98 8.63 12.04 -9.61
C SER A 98 9.56 11.83 -10.80
N ARG A 99 9.21 12.41 -11.96
CA ARG A 99 10.08 12.38 -13.14
C ARG A 99 11.44 13.01 -12.83
N GLY A 100 12.52 12.34 -13.25
CA GLY A 100 13.89 12.82 -13.06
C GLY A 100 14.48 12.59 -11.67
N SER A 101 13.73 12.00 -10.72
CA SER A 101 14.31 11.57 -9.45
C SER A 101 15.35 10.48 -9.66
N LYS A 102 16.29 10.34 -8.72
CA LYS A 102 17.31 9.28 -8.78
C LYS A 102 16.64 7.89 -8.76
N ILE A 103 15.73 7.66 -7.81
CA ILE A 103 15.03 6.38 -7.64
C ILE A 103 14.29 5.97 -8.92
N ARG A 104 13.56 6.91 -9.55
CA ARG A 104 12.83 6.61 -10.78
C ARG A 104 13.78 6.31 -11.94
N THR A 105 14.83 7.11 -12.08
CA THR A 105 15.82 6.95 -13.15
C THR A 105 16.50 5.59 -13.04
N ASP A 106 16.92 5.21 -11.84
CA ASP A 106 17.55 3.92 -11.59
C ASP A 106 16.56 2.76 -11.77
N TYR A 107 15.32 2.90 -11.30
CA TYR A 107 14.27 1.92 -11.57
C TYR A 107 14.07 1.68 -13.07
N LEU A 108 13.89 2.74 -13.86
CA LEU A 108 13.64 2.63 -15.30
C LEU A 108 14.84 2.02 -16.05
N LYS A 109 16.07 2.27 -15.59
CA LYS A 109 17.28 1.62 -16.11
C LYS A 109 17.22 0.09 -15.96
N HIS A 110 16.67 -0.42 -14.86
CA HIS A 110 16.59 -1.86 -14.59
C HIS A 110 15.25 -2.51 -14.96
N ALA A 111 14.19 -1.71 -15.14
CA ALA A 111 12.82 -2.17 -15.37
C ALA A 111 12.65 -3.22 -16.49
N PRO A 112 13.31 -3.12 -17.66
CA PRO A 112 13.21 -4.14 -18.71
C PRO A 112 13.66 -5.54 -18.25
N CYS A 113 14.67 -5.63 -17.37
CA CYS A 113 15.09 -6.90 -16.80
C CYS A 113 14.17 -7.34 -15.65
N LEU A 114 13.74 -6.41 -14.79
CA LEU A 114 12.82 -6.69 -13.68
C LEU A 114 11.50 -7.31 -14.16
N GLY A 115 10.99 -6.89 -15.33
CA GLY A 115 9.82 -7.53 -15.95
C GLY A 115 10.00 -9.03 -16.20
N GLN A 116 11.24 -9.51 -16.37
CA GLN A 116 11.53 -10.93 -16.59
C GLN A 116 11.66 -11.75 -15.30
N THR A 117 11.82 -11.09 -14.15
CA THR A 117 11.90 -11.74 -12.83
C THR A 117 10.56 -11.76 -12.11
N GLN A 118 9.54 -11.07 -12.65
CA GLN A 118 8.20 -11.00 -12.08
C GLN A 118 7.60 -12.36 -11.66
N PRO A 119 7.68 -13.44 -12.46
CA PRO A 119 7.16 -14.74 -12.04
C PRO A 119 7.83 -15.27 -10.77
N ASP A 120 9.13 -15.04 -10.60
CA ASP A 120 9.88 -15.47 -9.41
C ASP A 120 9.58 -14.55 -8.22
N GLN A 121 9.50 -13.23 -8.45
CA GLN A 121 9.11 -12.28 -7.41
C GLN A 121 7.70 -12.55 -6.88
N LYS A 122 6.74 -12.91 -7.75
CA LYS A 122 5.37 -13.28 -7.34
C LYS A 122 5.34 -14.47 -6.40
N ARG A 123 6.26 -15.44 -6.54
CA ARG A 123 6.35 -16.58 -5.61
C ARG A 123 6.76 -16.15 -4.21
N CYS A 124 7.57 -15.10 -4.08
CA CYS A 124 7.97 -14.54 -2.80
C CYS A 124 6.80 -13.91 -2.02
N LEU A 125 5.70 -13.53 -2.69
CA LEU A 125 4.51 -13.01 -2.02
C LEU A 125 3.82 -14.06 -1.13
N ASN A 126 4.08 -15.35 -1.34
CA ASN A 126 3.59 -16.40 -0.44
C ASN A 126 4.15 -16.24 0.98
N ASP A 127 5.41 -15.81 1.14
CA ASP A 127 5.99 -15.53 2.46
C ASP A 127 5.26 -14.38 3.16
N VAL A 128 4.79 -13.38 2.40
CA VAL A 128 3.99 -12.27 2.94
C VAL A 128 2.62 -12.76 3.39
N GLN A 129 1.92 -13.54 2.56
CA GLN A 129 0.60 -14.09 2.90
C GLN A 129 0.66 -14.95 4.17
N VAL A 130 1.60 -15.90 4.21
CA VAL A 130 1.82 -16.74 5.39
C VAL A 130 2.25 -15.88 6.59
N GLY A 131 3.10 -14.89 6.37
CA GLY A 131 3.54 -13.96 7.41
C GLY A 131 2.39 -13.19 8.05
N LEU A 132 1.48 -12.64 7.24
CA LEU A 132 0.29 -11.92 7.73
C LEU A 132 -0.62 -12.83 8.58
N GLU A 133 -0.84 -14.06 8.13
CA GLU A 133 -1.58 -15.05 8.92
C GLU A 133 -0.88 -15.32 10.26
N ARG A 134 0.44 -15.54 10.24
CA ARG A 134 1.23 -15.78 11.46
C ARG A 134 1.21 -14.60 12.42
N ILE A 135 1.32 -13.37 11.93
CA ILE A 135 1.23 -12.15 12.75
C ILE A 135 -0.15 -12.06 13.41
N SER A 136 -1.23 -12.41 12.70
CA SER A 136 -2.59 -12.37 13.25
C SER A 136 -2.78 -13.35 14.42
N LEU A 137 -2.12 -14.52 14.34
CA LEU A 137 -2.16 -15.58 15.35
C LEU A 137 -1.12 -15.38 16.47
N ALA A 138 -0.12 -14.52 16.27
CA ALA A 138 0.96 -14.30 17.24
C ALA A 138 0.49 -13.51 18.47
N LYS A 139 1.13 -13.80 19.61
CA LYS A 139 1.03 -12.99 20.83
C LYS A 139 1.46 -11.56 20.53
N PHE A 140 0.86 -10.57 21.20
CA PHE A 140 1.08 -9.16 20.92
C PHE A 140 2.57 -8.76 20.88
N ASN A 141 3.35 -9.21 21.86
CA ASN A 141 4.80 -8.94 21.96
C ASN A 141 5.64 -9.64 20.87
N GLU A 142 5.11 -10.68 20.23
CA GLU A 142 5.75 -11.44 19.14
C GLU A 142 5.34 -10.94 17.75
N ARG A 143 4.31 -10.07 17.65
CA ARG A 143 3.81 -9.59 16.35
C ARG A 143 4.86 -8.81 15.57
N LEU A 144 5.58 -7.91 16.24
CA LEU A 144 6.61 -7.10 15.59
C LEU A 144 7.83 -7.94 15.17
N PRO A 145 8.42 -8.80 16.03
CA PRO A 145 9.43 -9.77 15.60
C PRO A 145 8.99 -10.63 14.41
N THR A 146 7.74 -11.15 14.45
CA THR A 146 7.19 -11.95 13.36
C THR A 146 7.10 -11.15 12.06
N ALA A 147 6.61 -9.92 12.12
CA ALA A 147 6.55 -9.02 10.96
C ALA A 147 7.94 -8.73 10.38
N CYS A 148 8.93 -8.47 11.22
CA CYS A 148 10.31 -8.27 10.79
C CYS A 148 10.88 -9.52 10.09
N CYS A 149 10.64 -10.70 10.64
CA CYS A 149 11.06 -11.97 10.02
C CYS A 149 10.39 -12.19 8.66
N THR A 150 9.09 -11.92 8.55
CA THR A 150 8.36 -11.97 7.27
C THR A 150 8.96 -11.00 6.26
N TYR A 151 9.24 -9.77 6.67
CA TYR A 151 9.86 -8.76 5.79
C TYR A 151 11.23 -9.20 5.29
N VAL A 152 12.11 -9.68 6.18
CA VAL A 152 13.45 -10.13 5.80
C VAL A 152 13.39 -11.31 4.83
N ARG A 153 12.48 -12.27 5.05
CA ARG A 153 12.29 -13.39 4.12
C ARG A 153 11.81 -12.93 2.75
N TYR A 154 10.78 -12.08 2.71
CA TYR A 154 10.26 -11.52 1.48
C TYR A 154 11.35 -10.74 0.72
N SER A 155 12.02 -9.82 1.40
CA SER A 155 13.10 -9.00 0.83
C SER A 155 14.25 -9.86 0.30
N THR A 156 14.68 -10.86 1.06
CA THR A 156 15.77 -11.77 0.63
C THR A 156 15.37 -12.59 -0.59
N CYS A 157 14.13 -13.09 -0.63
CA CYS A 157 13.60 -13.84 -1.76
C CYS A 157 13.54 -12.99 -3.03
N THR A 158 12.97 -11.78 -2.95
CA THR A 158 12.83 -10.89 -4.12
C THR A 158 14.19 -10.40 -4.62
N THR A 159 15.06 -9.93 -3.73
CA THR A 159 16.39 -9.45 -4.08
C THR A 159 17.28 -10.55 -4.66
N SER A 160 17.19 -11.79 -4.15
CA SER A 160 17.92 -12.93 -4.72
C SER A 160 17.41 -13.30 -6.10
N ALA A 161 16.09 -13.27 -6.33
CA ALA A 161 15.50 -13.54 -7.63
C ALA A 161 15.95 -12.51 -8.68
N VAL A 162 16.02 -11.23 -8.29
CA VAL A 162 16.54 -10.16 -9.15
C VAL A 162 18.03 -10.32 -9.38
N ALA A 163 18.84 -10.44 -8.33
CA ALA A 163 20.30 -10.51 -8.43
C ALA A 163 20.77 -11.67 -9.33
N LYS A 164 20.12 -12.82 -9.23
CA LYS A 164 20.45 -14.02 -10.03
C LYS A 164 20.27 -13.80 -11.54
N LYS A 165 19.33 -12.95 -11.95
CA LYS A 165 18.95 -12.77 -13.35
C LYS A 165 19.37 -11.42 -13.95
N CYS A 166 19.38 -10.37 -13.14
CA CYS A 166 19.59 -8.99 -13.57
C CYS A 166 20.89 -8.37 -13.04
N GLY A 167 21.67 -9.08 -12.22
CA GLY A 167 22.85 -8.53 -11.57
C GLY A 167 22.55 -7.83 -10.25
N ARG A 168 23.60 -7.58 -9.46
CA ARG A 168 23.48 -7.00 -8.10
C ARG A 168 23.14 -5.51 -8.13
N ASP A 169 23.59 -4.80 -9.16
CA ASP A 169 23.29 -3.39 -9.38
C ASP A 169 21.79 -3.13 -9.55
N ALA A 170 21.04 -4.10 -10.09
CA ALA A 170 19.58 -4.04 -10.19
C ALA A 170 18.83 -4.17 -8.84
N VAL A 171 19.55 -4.35 -7.73
CA VAL A 171 19.00 -4.51 -6.38
C VAL A 171 19.36 -3.33 -5.45
N GLU A 172 20.47 -2.65 -5.71
CA GLU A 172 21.13 -1.74 -4.76
C GLU A 172 20.85 -0.23 -5.03
N PHE A 173 19.77 0.11 -5.75
CA PHE A 173 19.52 1.49 -6.22
C PHE A 173 18.58 2.35 -5.37
#